data_AF-A0A7S3JBC7-F1
#
_entry.id   AF-A0A7S3JBC7-F1
#
_cell.length_a   1.000
_cell.length_b   1.000
_cell.length_c   1.000
_cell.angle_alpha   90.00
_cell.angle_beta   90.00
_cell.angle_gamma   90.00
#
_symmetry.space_group_name_H-M   'P 1'
#
loop_
_entity.id
_entity.type
_entity.pdbx_description
1 polymer ?
#
loop_
_entity_poly.entity_id
_entity_poly.type
_entity_poly.pdbx_seq_one_letter_code
_entity_poly.pdbx_strand_id
1 'polypeptide(L)'
;MKRRKSKLARLLLTTLIDSTMSSLRKAIGLRNKVEAMKEYENFLKMVKEQNQDEFNELNDIVSRYNTLSESNKKLQKGLDDLNKLKEDVNVKTATYMKEKKTQRMTITNDIGEYQKKLEEIEDQKGKMQSNSEEMKSKKIEGTSEIGKIIMSIDNLLIKCESINNKKGTFNLVDSKIKTVENLAERGENAIVQLETIKDSIIDMQSLIKILEQNN
;
A
#
# COMPACT_ATOMS: atom_id res chain seq x y z
N MET A 1 -45.67 23.64 92.42
CA MET A 1 -45.57 24.88 91.60
C MET A 1 -44.16 25.49 91.49
N LYS A 2 -43.36 25.59 92.57
CA LYS A 2 -42.01 26.25 92.55
C LYS A 2 -41.00 25.67 91.55
N ARG A 3 -40.92 24.33 91.40
CA ARG A 3 -39.96 23.68 90.47
C ARG A 3 -40.22 23.96 88.98
N ARG A 4 -41.49 24.09 88.56
CA ARG A 4 -41.84 24.44 87.17
C ARG A 4 -41.51 25.90 86.84
N LYS A 5 -41.75 26.83 87.76
CA LYS A 5 -41.37 28.25 87.60
C LYS A 5 -39.84 28.44 87.51
N SER A 6 -39.07 27.69 88.30
CA SER A 6 -37.60 27.72 88.23
C SER A 6 -37.04 27.17 86.91
N LYS A 7 -37.62 26.08 86.39
CA LYS A 7 -37.20 25.52 85.08
C LYS A 7 -37.55 26.46 83.92
N LEU A 8 -38.73 27.09 83.97
CA LEU A 8 -39.14 28.10 82.99
C LEU A 8 -38.23 29.34 83.03
N ALA A 9 -37.88 29.82 84.23
CA ALA A 9 -36.98 30.96 84.39
C ALA A 9 -35.57 30.66 83.86
N ARG A 10 -35.05 29.44 84.06
CA ARG A 10 -33.76 29.02 83.48
C ARG A 10 -33.82 28.94 81.96
N LEU A 11 -34.90 28.38 81.40
CA LEU A 11 -35.07 28.28 79.95
C LEU A 11 -35.16 29.67 79.29
N LEU A 12 -35.92 30.59 79.90
CA LEU A 12 -36.02 31.97 79.43
C LEU A 12 -34.68 32.71 79.54
N LEU A 13 -33.92 32.46 80.61
CA LEU A 13 -32.59 33.05 80.79
C LEU A 13 -31.60 32.51 79.76
N THR A 14 -31.59 31.20 79.47
CA THR A 14 -30.73 30.63 78.43
C THR A 14 -31.08 31.14 77.05
N THR A 15 -32.37 31.22 76.69
CA THR A 15 -32.77 31.77 75.39
C THR A 15 -32.42 33.25 75.25
N LEU A 16 -32.48 34.02 76.35
CA LEU A 16 -32.09 35.43 76.34
C LEU A 16 -30.58 35.58 76.19
N ILE A 17 -29.79 34.75 76.88
CA ILE A 17 -28.32 34.72 76.74
C ILE A 17 -27.91 34.29 75.33
N ASP A 18 -28.55 33.29 74.74
CA ASP A 18 -28.24 32.86 73.38
C ASP A 18 -28.58 33.94 72.34
N SER A 19 -29.68 34.68 72.54
CA SER A 19 -30.06 35.81 71.69
C SER A 19 -29.07 36.98 71.81
N THR A 20 -28.60 37.31 73.02
CA THR A 20 -27.61 38.38 73.22
C THR A 20 -26.24 37.97 72.69
N MET A 21 -25.82 36.71 72.87
CA MET A 21 -24.56 36.18 72.32
C MET A 21 -24.57 36.11 70.79
N SER A 22 -25.70 35.74 70.17
CA SER A 22 -25.87 35.79 68.71
C SER A 22 -25.77 37.22 68.16
N SER A 23 -26.37 38.17 68.87
CA SER A 23 -26.31 39.60 68.50
C SER A 23 -24.90 40.17 68.66
N LEU A 24 -24.18 39.78 69.72
CA LEU A 24 -22.79 40.17 69.96
C LEU A 24 -21.85 39.60 68.89
N ARG A 25 -22.02 38.33 68.48
CA ARG A 25 -21.25 37.72 67.38
C ARG A 25 -21.47 38.44 66.06
N LYS A 26 -22.72 38.82 65.75
CA LYS A 26 -23.03 39.64 64.57
C LYS A 26 -22.34 41.01 64.66
N ALA A 27 -22.41 41.69 65.81
CA ALA A 27 -21.78 42.98 66.00
C ALA A 27 -20.24 42.93 65.83
N ILE A 28 -19.59 41.89 66.34
CA ILE A 28 -18.15 41.66 66.14
C ILE A 28 -17.85 41.42 64.65
N GLY A 29 -18.63 40.57 63.97
CA GLY A 29 -18.47 40.33 62.54
C GLY A 29 -18.65 41.59 61.69
N LEU A 30 -19.63 42.44 62.02
CA LEU A 30 -19.81 43.74 61.37
C LEU A 30 -18.65 44.68 61.65
N ARG A 31 -18.16 44.74 62.89
CA ARG A 31 -17.01 45.59 63.25
C ARG A 31 -15.77 45.24 62.45
N ASN A 32 -15.44 43.95 62.35
CA ASN A 32 -14.30 43.48 61.56
C ASN A 32 -14.47 43.81 60.07
N LYS A 33 -15.68 43.70 59.53
CA LYS A 33 -15.98 44.08 58.15
C LYS A 33 -15.81 45.58 57.92
N VAL A 34 -16.24 46.41 58.87
CA VAL A 34 -16.07 47.88 58.80
C VAL A 34 -14.59 48.25 58.86
N GLU A 35 -13.81 47.59 59.71
CA GLU A 35 -12.36 47.83 59.81
C GLU A 35 -11.65 47.49 58.50
N ALA A 36 -11.92 46.32 57.91
CA ALA A 36 -11.39 45.94 56.60
C ALA A 36 -11.83 46.90 55.47
N MET A 37 -13.07 47.40 55.51
CA MET A 37 -13.54 48.40 54.53
C MET A 37 -12.83 49.74 54.68
N LYS A 38 -12.49 50.16 55.90
CA LYS A 38 -11.72 51.38 56.15
C LYS A 38 -10.29 51.26 55.63
N GLU A 39 -9.63 50.12 55.85
CA GLU A 39 -8.31 49.85 55.29
C GLU A 39 -8.33 49.89 53.76
N TYR A 40 -9.35 49.30 53.15
CA TYR A 40 -9.55 49.33 51.71
C TYR A 40 -9.80 50.75 51.18
N GLU A 41 -10.63 51.55 51.86
CA GLU A 41 -10.87 52.95 51.49
C GLU A 41 -9.60 53.80 51.60
N ASN A 42 -8.81 53.61 52.65
CA ASN A 42 -7.52 54.30 52.83
C ASN A 42 -6.53 53.94 51.73
N PHE A 43 -6.49 52.66 51.33
CA PHE A 43 -5.69 52.22 50.19
C PHE A 43 -6.14 52.91 48.89
N LEU A 44 -7.44 52.96 48.60
CA LEU A 44 -7.94 53.63 47.40
C LEU A 44 -7.64 55.14 47.40
N LYS A 45 -7.70 55.80 48.56
CA LYS A 45 -7.30 57.21 48.71
C LYS A 45 -5.82 57.41 48.38
N MET A 46 -4.95 56.56 48.90
CA MET A 46 -3.52 56.60 48.58
C MET A 46 -3.26 56.39 47.07
N VAL A 47 -3.95 55.44 46.44
CA VAL A 47 -3.82 55.20 44.99
C VAL A 47 -4.29 56.40 44.17
N LYS A 48 -5.39 57.04 44.58
CA LYS A 48 -5.88 58.28 43.97
C LYS A 48 -4.87 59.41 44.13
N GLU A 49 -4.33 59.61 45.33
CA GLU A 49 -3.35 60.66 45.63
C GLU A 49 -2.06 60.52 44.81
N GLN A 50 -1.66 59.29 44.49
CA GLN A 50 -0.49 59.00 43.66
C GLN A 50 -0.76 59.12 42.15
N ASN A 51 -2.02 59.05 41.72
CA ASN A 51 -2.43 59.02 40.32
C ASN A 51 -3.57 60.03 40.06
N GLN A 52 -3.37 61.26 40.52
CA GLN A 52 -4.39 62.32 40.45
C GLN A 52 -4.77 62.69 39.01
N ASP A 53 -3.86 62.50 38.07
CA ASP A 53 -4.07 62.79 36.65
C ASP A 53 -5.01 61.78 35.97
N GLU A 54 -5.16 60.58 36.54
CA GLU A 54 -5.94 59.48 35.96
C GLU A 54 -7.29 59.24 36.69
N PHE A 55 -7.37 59.52 38.00
CA PHE A 55 -8.55 59.22 38.81
C PHE A 55 -9.07 60.43 39.60
N ASN A 56 -10.30 60.87 39.28
CA ASN A 56 -10.95 61.97 39.98
C ASN A 56 -11.73 61.47 41.21
N GLU A 57 -12.36 60.30 41.13
CA GLU A 57 -13.10 59.67 42.23
C GLU A 57 -12.58 58.27 42.57
N LEU A 58 -12.78 57.83 43.82
CA LEU A 58 -12.46 56.45 44.22
C LEU A 58 -13.27 55.42 43.42
N ASN A 59 -14.50 55.79 43.00
CA ASN A 59 -15.35 54.95 42.17
C ASN A 59 -14.79 54.71 40.77
N ASP A 60 -13.99 55.63 40.24
CA ASP A 60 -13.34 55.48 38.92
C ASP A 60 -12.33 54.33 38.97
N ILE A 61 -11.55 54.25 40.05
CA ILE A 61 -10.57 53.18 40.30
C ILE A 61 -11.28 51.82 40.37
N VAL A 62 -12.38 51.73 41.12
CA VAL A 62 -13.15 50.49 41.26
C VAL A 62 -13.78 50.07 39.93
N SER A 63 -14.35 51.02 39.19
CA SER A 63 -14.96 50.76 37.87
C SER A 63 -13.93 50.29 36.85
N ARG A 64 -12.74 50.91 36.85
CA ARG A 64 -11.61 50.51 36.01
C ARG A 64 -11.10 49.12 36.36
N TYR A 65 -10.93 48.84 37.65
CA TYR A 65 -10.55 47.51 38.13
C TYR A 65 -11.55 46.45 37.68
N ASN A 66 -12.85 46.71 37.85
CA ASN A 66 -13.91 45.77 37.45
C ASN A 66 -13.85 45.49 35.94
N THR A 67 -13.74 46.55 35.13
CA THR A 67 -13.63 46.41 33.66
C THR A 67 -12.39 45.61 33.26
N LEU A 68 -11.24 45.90 33.89
CA LEU A 68 -9.98 45.20 33.59
C LEU A 68 -10.02 43.75 34.07
N SER A 69 -10.61 43.49 35.23
CA SER A 69 -10.79 42.16 35.80
C SER A 69 -11.72 41.31 34.92
N GLU A 70 -12.83 41.87 34.45
CA GLU A 70 -13.73 41.21 33.51
C GLU A 70 -13.07 40.94 32.16
N SER A 71 -12.34 41.92 31.62
CA SER A 71 -11.59 41.76 30.37
C SER A 71 -10.52 40.68 30.51
N ASN A 72 -9.76 40.68 31.60
CA ASN A 72 -8.73 39.68 31.87
C ASN A 72 -9.34 38.28 32.01
N LYS A 73 -10.47 38.13 32.71
CA LYS A 73 -11.20 36.85 32.78
C LYS A 73 -11.65 36.36 31.40
N LYS A 74 -12.13 37.26 30.54
CA LYS A 74 -12.50 36.91 29.15
C LYS A 74 -11.28 36.47 28.34
N LEU A 75 -10.15 37.17 28.46
CA LEU A 75 -8.90 36.83 27.79
C LEU A 75 -8.35 35.48 28.26
N GLN A 76 -8.35 35.23 29.57
CA GLN A 76 -7.94 33.94 30.14
C GLN A 76 -8.82 32.80 29.62
N LYS A 77 -10.15 32.98 29.61
CA LYS A 77 -11.06 31.99 29.04
C LYS A 77 -10.79 31.74 27.56
N GLY A 78 -10.57 32.80 26.78
CA GLY A 78 -10.23 32.67 25.37
C GLY A 78 -8.91 31.93 25.14
N LEU A 79 -7.92 32.16 26.00
CA LEU A 79 -6.63 31.47 25.96
C LEU A 79 -6.78 29.99 26.30
N ASP A 80 -7.60 29.65 27.29
CA ASP A 80 -7.90 28.26 27.65
C ASP A 80 -8.62 27.53 26.50
N ASP A 81 -9.59 28.19 25.86
CA ASP A 81 -10.32 27.62 24.72
C ASP A 81 -9.40 27.43 23.50
N LEU A 82 -8.50 28.39 23.23
CA LEU A 82 -7.48 28.26 22.18
C LEU A 82 -6.49 27.12 22.48
N ASN A 83 -6.07 26.96 23.73
CA ASN A 83 -5.19 25.86 24.12
C ASN A 83 -5.86 24.50 23.94
N LYS A 84 -7.14 24.38 24.31
CA LYS A 84 -7.92 23.16 24.05
C LYS A 84 -8.04 22.85 22.57
N LEU A 85 -8.33 23.87 21.75
CA LEU A 85 -8.42 23.70 20.31
C LEU A 85 -7.07 23.30 19.69
N LYS A 86 -5.98 23.93 20.13
CA LYS A 86 -4.63 23.58 19.71
C LYS A 86 -4.32 22.12 20.05
N GLU A 87 -4.67 21.67 21.25
CA GLU A 87 -4.42 20.29 21.66
C GLU A 87 -5.26 19.29 20.85
N ASP A 88 -6.54 19.59 20.60
CA ASP A 88 -7.38 18.76 19.74
C ASP A 88 -6.82 18.66 18.30
N VAL A 89 -6.35 19.78 17.74
CA VAL A 89 -5.69 19.78 16.42
C VAL A 89 -4.39 18.98 16.43
N ASN A 90 -3.58 19.08 17.49
CA ASN A 90 -2.36 18.28 17.63
C ASN A 90 -2.67 16.79 17.67
N VAL A 91 -3.66 16.38 18.46
CA VAL A 91 -4.09 14.97 18.58
C VAL A 91 -4.61 14.45 17.24
N LYS A 92 -5.45 15.23 16.55
CA LYS A 92 -5.96 14.88 15.21
C LYS A 92 -4.83 14.73 14.20
N THR A 93 -3.88 15.65 14.21
CA THR A 93 -2.72 15.63 13.31
C THR A 93 -1.84 14.42 13.58
N ALA A 94 -1.53 14.14 14.85
CA ALA A 94 -0.72 12.99 15.24
C ALA A 94 -1.39 11.67 14.84
N THR A 95 -2.70 11.57 15.03
CA THR A 95 -3.50 10.39 14.64
C THR A 95 -3.48 10.20 13.13
N TYR A 96 -3.77 11.26 12.37
CA TYR A 96 -3.73 11.23 10.91
C TYR A 96 -2.34 10.86 10.38
N MET A 97 -1.27 11.43 10.94
CA MET A 97 0.10 11.08 10.57
C MET A 97 0.42 9.61 10.84
N LYS A 98 -0.04 9.07 11.98
CA LYS A 98 0.13 7.65 12.32
C LYS A 98 -0.61 6.76 11.32
N GLU A 99 -1.86 7.05 11.03
CA GLU A 99 -2.66 6.30 10.05
C GLU A 99 -2.01 6.33 8.66
N LYS A 100 -1.59 7.51 8.19
CA LYS A 100 -0.90 7.63 6.91
C LYS A 100 0.44 6.91 6.88
N LYS A 101 1.19 6.90 7.97
CA LYS A 101 2.42 6.11 8.08
C LYS A 101 2.12 4.61 7.95
N THR A 102 1.08 4.11 8.63
CA THR A 102 0.65 2.72 8.50
C THR A 102 0.20 2.40 7.08
N GLN A 103 -0.63 3.25 6.46
CA GLN A 103 -1.08 3.05 5.07
C GLN A 103 0.10 2.97 4.09
N ARG A 104 1.10 3.86 4.22
CA ARG A 104 2.31 3.79 3.39
C ARG A 104 3.05 2.49 3.59
N MET A 105 3.21 2.03 4.83
CA MET A 105 3.89 0.76 5.12
C MET A 105 3.16 -0.43 4.51
N THR A 106 1.82 -0.47 4.57
CA THR A 106 1.01 -1.49 3.91
C THR A 106 1.24 -1.48 2.40
N ILE A 107 1.12 -0.31 1.76
CA ILE A 107 1.34 -0.19 0.30
C ILE A 107 2.77 -0.61 -0.08
N THR A 108 3.79 -0.27 0.71
CA THR A 108 5.16 -0.71 0.46
C THR A 108 5.32 -2.22 0.54
N ASN A 109 4.67 -2.87 1.51
CA ASN A 109 4.67 -4.33 1.59
C ASN A 109 3.97 -4.96 0.39
N ASP A 110 2.82 -4.42 -0.02
CA ASP A 110 2.07 -4.89 -1.19
C ASP A 110 2.91 -4.75 -2.47
N ILE A 111 3.61 -3.62 -2.65
CA ILE A 111 4.55 -3.41 -3.76
C ILE A 111 5.64 -4.48 -3.75
N GLY A 112 6.24 -4.77 -2.60
CA GLY A 112 7.25 -5.82 -2.47
C GLY A 112 6.71 -7.21 -2.84
N GLU A 113 5.48 -7.53 -2.44
CA GLU A 113 4.81 -8.78 -2.81
C GLU A 113 4.54 -8.85 -4.33
N TYR A 114 4.05 -7.76 -4.92
CA TYR A 114 3.82 -7.70 -6.36
C TYR A 114 5.11 -7.78 -7.17
N GLN A 115 6.20 -7.16 -6.71
CA GLN A 115 7.52 -7.28 -7.33
C GLN A 115 8.01 -8.73 -7.32
N LYS A 116 7.91 -9.40 -6.17
CA LYS A 116 8.27 -10.81 -6.05
C LYS A 116 7.45 -11.70 -7.01
N LYS A 117 6.13 -11.49 -7.08
CA LYS A 117 5.27 -12.23 -8.03
C LYS A 117 5.65 -11.97 -9.48
N LEU A 118 6.03 -10.73 -9.80
CA LEU A 118 6.47 -10.36 -11.13
C LEU A 118 7.77 -11.07 -11.50
N GLU A 119 8.78 -11.05 -10.62
CA GLU A 119 10.04 -11.77 -10.78
C GLU A 119 9.80 -13.29 -10.98
N GLU A 120 8.92 -13.90 -10.18
CA GLU A 120 8.55 -15.31 -10.32
C GLU A 120 7.92 -15.62 -11.70
N ILE A 121 7.05 -14.74 -12.20
CA ILE A 121 6.43 -14.89 -13.51
C ILE A 121 7.44 -14.70 -14.64
N GLU A 122 8.34 -13.72 -14.52
CA GLU A 122 9.39 -13.47 -15.51
C GLU A 122 10.37 -14.64 -15.59
N ASP A 123 10.76 -15.22 -14.45
CA ASP A 123 11.57 -16.43 -14.38
C ASP A 123 10.88 -17.62 -15.06
N GLN A 124 9.58 -17.82 -14.78
CA GLN A 124 8.80 -18.89 -15.43
C GLN A 124 8.70 -18.68 -16.94
N LYS A 125 8.45 -17.44 -17.38
CA LYS A 125 8.41 -17.08 -18.80
C LYS A 125 9.76 -17.36 -19.47
N GLY A 126 10.86 -16.97 -18.85
CA GLY A 126 12.21 -17.23 -19.37
C GLY A 126 12.49 -18.73 -19.53
N LYS A 127 12.12 -19.54 -18.52
CA LYS A 127 12.23 -21.02 -18.59
C LYS A 127 11.38 -21.61 -19.71
N MET A 128 10.12 -21.19 -19.83
CA MET A 128 9.24 -21.67 -20.90
C MET A 128 9.73 -21.27 -22.29
N GLN A 129 10.27 -20.05 -22.43
CA GLN A 129 10.83 -19.58 -23.69
C GLN A 129 12.07 -20.40 -24.09
N SER A 130 13.01 -20.59 -23.16
CA SER A 130 14.20 -21.42 -23.39
C SER A 130 13.83 -22.84 -23.79
N ASN A 131 12.91 -23.49 -23.06
CA ASN A 131 12.42 -24.82 -23.40
C ASN A 131 11.75 -24.86 -24.79
N SER A 132 10.97 -23.84 -25.14
CA SER A 132 10.35 -23.73 -26.46
C SER A 132 11.39 -23.59 -27.57
N GLU A 133 12.42 -22.77 -27.36
CA GLU A 133 13.52 -22.61 -28.33
C GLU A 133 14.32 -23.90 -28.51
N GLU A 134 14.63 -24.61 -27.41
CA GLU A 134 15.29 -25.91 -27.46
C GLU A 134 14.44 -26.94 -28.23
N MET A 135 13.13 -27.02 -27.94
CA MET A 135 12.21 -27.91 -28.64
C MET A 135 12.10 -27.59 -30.13
N LYS A 136 12.06 -26.30 -30.49
CA LYS A 136 12.07 -25.86 -31.89
C LYS A 136 13.37 -26.28 -32.58
N SER A 137 14.51 -26.07 -31.93
CA SER A 137 15.83 -26.46 -32.45
C SER A 137 15.88 -27.96 -32.73
N LYS A 138 15.49 -28.80 -31.77
CA LYS A 138 15.41 -30.27 -31.94
C LYS A 138 14.48 -30.67 -33.08
N LYS A 139 13.32 -30.00 -33.21
CA LYS A 139 12.39 -30.25 -34.33
C LYS A 139 13.00 -29.91 -35.68
N ILE A 140 13.69 -28.77 -35.77
CA ILE A 140 14.36 -28.33 -37.01
C ILE A 140 15.48 -29.31 -37.37
N GLU A 141 16.27 -29.76 -36.40
CA GLU A 141 17.33 -30.74 -36.59
C GLU A 141 16.77 -32.07 -37.12
N GLY A 142 15.76 -32.65 -36.46
CA GLY A 142 15.12 -33.88 -36.94
C GLY A 142 14.45 -33.72 -38.31
N THR A 143 13.84 -32.57 -38.59
CA THR A 143 13.27 -32.28 -39.92
C THR A 143 14.36 -32.18 -41.00
N SER A 144 15.51 -31.61 -40.66
CA SER A 144 16.67 -31.50 -41.55
C SER A 144 17.27 -32.87 -41.88
N GLU A 145 17.41 -33.75 -40.87
CA GLU A 145 17.86 -35.13 -41.07
C GLU A 145 16.94 -35.89 -42.04
N ILE A 146 15.63 -35.81 -41.82
CA ILE A 146 14.63 -36.42 -42.73
C ILE A 146 14.77 -35.85 -44.14
N GLY A 147 14.94 -34.53 -44.28
CA GLY A 147 15.17 -33.88 -45.56
C GLY A 147 16.40 -34.43 -46.31
N LYS A 148 17.51 -34.66 -45.60
CA LYS A 148 18.73 -35.27 -46.17
C LYS A 148 18.49 -36.71 -46.63
N ILE A 149 17.73 -37.50 -45.87
CA ILE A 149 17.37 -38.88 -46.25
C ILE A 149 16.57 -38.85 -47.55
N ILE A 150 15.52 -38.03 -47.63
CA ILE A 150 14.68 -37.91 -48.83
C ILE A 150 15.52 -37.49 -50.04
N MET A 151 16.39 -36.48 -49.91
CA MET A 151 17.28 -36.07 -51.02
C MET A 151 18.22 -37.20 -51.46
N SER A 152 18.68 -38.03 -50.53
CA SER A 152 19.53 -39.18 -50.85
C SER A 152 18.77 -40.26 -51.61
N ILE A 153 17.50 -40.48 -51.26
CA ILE A 153 16.59 -41.40 -51.98
C ILE A 153 16.33 -40.87 -53.39
N ASP A 154 15.99 -39.58 -53.54
CA ASP A 154 15.81 -38.94 -54.84
C ASP A 154 17.05 -39.11 -55.73
N ASN A 155 18.25 -38.87 -55.18
CA ASN A 155 19.51 -39.04 -55.89
C ASN A 155 19.76 -40.50 -56.33
N LEU A 156 19.41 -41.47 -55.48
CA LEU A 156 19.54 -42.90 -55.81
C LEU A 156 18.55 -43.31 -56.90
N LEU A 157 17.32 -42.83 -56.85
CA LEU A 157 16.30 -43.11 -57.86
C LEU A 157 16.75 -42.63 -59.23
N ILE A 158 17.19 -41.38 -59.34
CA ILE A 158 17.74 -40.80 -60.58
C ILE A 158 18.87 -41.66 -61.13
N LYS A 159 19.73 -42.18 -60.24
CA LYS A 159 20.84 -43.07 -60.64
C LYS A 159 20.33 -44.41 -61.17
N CYS A 160 19.34 -45.05 -60.54
CA CYS A 160 18.74 -46.29 -61.04
C CYS A 160 18.04 -46.09 -62.39
N GLU A 161 17.28 -45.00 -62.54
CA GLU A 161 16.59 -44.66 -63.79
C GLU A 161 17.57 -44.40 -64.93
N SER A 162 18.68 -43.70 -64.67
CA SER A 162 19.72 -43.45 -65.68
C SER A 162 20.49 -44.71 -66.11
N ILE A 163 20.60 -45.72 -65.25
CA ILE A 163 21.22 -47.02 -65.60
C ILE A 163 20.27 -47.84 -66.49
N ASN A 164 18.98 -47.84 -66.16
CA ASN A 164 17.95 -48.53 -66.95
C ASN A 164 17.70 -47.84 -68.32
N ASN A 165 17.81 -46.51 -68.38
CA ASN A 165 17.65 -45.71 -69.60
C ASN A 165 18.99 -45.39 -70.27
N LYS A 166 19.67 -46.39 -70.85
CA LYS A 166 20.72 -46.12 -71.87
C LYS A 166 20.09 -45.66 -73.18
N LYS A 167 19.61 -44.41 -73.22
CA LYS A 167 19.49 -43.52 -74.40
C LYS A 167 18.87 -42.19 -73.96
N GLY A 168 19.68 -41.12 -73.93
CA GLY A 168 19.19 -39.75 -74.12
C GLY A 168 19.19 -38.84 -72.89
N THR A 169 20.04 -37.80 -72.99
CA THR A 169 19.83 -36.42 -72.49
C THR A 169 19.44 -36.23 -71.02
N PHE A 170 20.47 -35.87 -70.25
CA PHE A 170 20.36 -35.16 -68.96
C PHE A 170 19.48 -33.91 -69.12
N ASN A 171 18.23 -33.97 -68.68
CA ASN A 171 17.53 -32.78 -68.20
C ASN A 171 17.61 -32.83 -66.69
N LEU A 172 18.48 -32.00 -66.13
CA LEU A 172 18.39 -31.58 -64.74
C LEU A 172 17.02 -30.89 -64.62
N VAL A 173 15.99 -31.66 -64.28
CA VAL A 173 14.74 -31.07 -63.83
C VAL A 173 15.14 -30.36 -62.56
N ASP A 174 15.20 -29.03 -62.65
CA ASP A 174 15.16 -28.12 -61.52
C ASP A 174 14.11 -28.68 -60.56
N SER A 175 14.59 -29.42 -59.56
CA SER A 175 13.83 -29.74 -58.38
C SER A 175 13.76 -28.42 -57.63
N LYS A 176 12.86 -27.55 -58.13
CA LYS A 176 12.19 -26.54 -57.33
C LYS A 176 11.91 -27.22 -56.01
N ILE A 177 12.63 -26.78 -55.01
CA ILE A 177 12.43 -27.07 -53.60
C ILE A 177 10.96 -26.81 -53.37
N LYS A 178 10.13 -27.84 -53.53
CA LYS A 178 8.71 -27.77 -53.24
C LYS A 178 8.68 -27.37 -51.78
N THR A 179 8.04 -26.24 -51.55
CA THR A 179 7.78 -25.66 -50.25
C THR A 179 7.41 -26.74 -49.24
N VAL A 180 7.87 -26.52 -48.02
CA VAL A 180 7.95 -27.39 -46.82
C VAL A 180 6.61 -28.03 -46.38
N GLU A 181 5.57 -28.05 -47.21
CA GLU A 181 4.19 -28.13 -46.76
C GLU A 181 3.66 -29.52 -46.42
N ASN A 182 4.39 -30.63 -46.66
CA ASN A 182 4.04 -31.88 -45.98
C ASN A 182 5.18 -32.90 -45.99
N LEU A 183 5.94 -32.97 -44.90
CA LEU A 183 6.98 -33.99 -44.71
C LEU A 183 6.40 -35.42 -44.74
N ALA A 184 5.14 -35.59 -44.31
CA ALA A 184 4.44 -36.87 -44.30
C ALA A 184 4.21 -37.39 -45.73
N GLU A 185 3.68 -36.55 -46.61
CA GLU A 185 3.45 -36.88 -48.03
C GLU A 185 4.79 -37.16 -48.76
N ARG A 186 5.85 -36.42 -48.43
CA ARG A 186 7.19 -36.74 -48.95
C ARG A 186 7.72 -38.07 -48.43
N GLY A 187 7.42 -38.42 -47.18
CA GLY A 187 7.76 -39.72 -46.59
C GLY A 187 7.06 -40.88 -47.31
N GLU A 188 5.76 -40.76 -47.56
CA GLU A 188 4.98 -41.74 -48.33
C GLU A 188 5.54 -41.91 -49.75
N ASN A 189 5.84 -40.81 -50.43
CA ASN A 189 6.48 -40.86 -51.74
C ASN A 189 7.87 -41.52 -51.71
N ALA A 190 8.69 -41.22 -50.69
CA ALA A 190 10.01 -41.82 -50.55
C ALA A 190 9.95 -43.35 -50.35
N ILE A 191 8.91 -43.87 -49.70
CA ILE A 191 8.68 -45.32 -49.57
C ILE A 191 8.46 -45.95 -50.96
N VAL A 192 7.60 -45.34 -51.78
CA VAL A 192 7.33 -45.81 -53.16
C VAL A 192 8.60 -45.75 -54.02
N GLN A 193 9.41 -44.70 -53.89
CA GLN A 193 10.69 -44.57 -54.59
C GLN A 193 11.68 -45.66 -54.16
N LEU A 194 11.78 -45.96 -52.86
CA LEU A 194 12.63 -47.04 -52.35
C LEU A 194 12.21 -48.41 -52.87
N GLU A 195 10.91 -48.67 -53.01
CA GLU A 195 10.39 -49.90 -53.60
C GLU A 195 10.82 -50.03 -55.07
N THR A 196 10.71 -48.94 -55.83
CA THR A 196 11.18 -48.89 -57.23
C THR A 196 12.69 -49.09 -57.38
N ILE A 197 13.47 -48.48 -56.47
CA ILE A 197 14.94 -48.68 -56.40
C ILE A 197 15.26 -50.15 -56.10
N LYS A 198 14.56 -50.76 -55.13
CA LYS A 198 14.74 -52.16 -54.75
C LYS A 198 14.50 -53.09 -55.94
N ASP A 199 13.41 -52.90 -56.67
CA ASP A 199 13.09 -53.72 -57.83
C ASP A 199 14.16 -53.58 -58.92
N SER A 200 14.61 -52.35 -59.19
CA SER A 200 15.71 -52.08 -60.13
C SER A 200 17.03 -52.78 -59.73
N ILE A 201 17.32 -52.87 -58.43
CA ILE A 201 18.52 -53.59 -57.92
C ILE A 201 18.37 -55.10 -58.09
N ILE A 202 17.19 -55.65 -57.80
CA ILE A 202 16.91 -57.09 -57.98
C ILE A 202 17.08 -57.47 -59.45
N ASP A 203 16.55 -56.65 -60.36
CA ASP A 203 16.70 -56.84 -61.80
C ASP A 203 18.19 -56.83 -62.21
N MET A 204 18.97 -55.85 -61.75
CA MET A 204 20.42 -55.80 -61.99
C MET A 204 21.16 -57.03 -61.43
N GLN A 205 20.81 -57.50 -60.23
CA GLN A 205 21.41 -58.70 -59.64
C GLN A 205 21.08 -59.96 -60.43
N SER A 206 19.85 -60.07 -60.95
CA SER A 206 19.45 -61.18 -61.82
C SER A 206 20.25 -61.18 -63.12
N LEU A 207 20.47 -60.01 -63.73
CA LEU A 207 21.29 -59.85 -64.94
C LEU A 207 22.75 -60.22 -64.70
N ILE A 208 23.33 -59.82 -63.57
CA ILE A 208 24.71 -60.19 -63.21
C ILE A 208 24.84 -61.71 -63.07
N LYS A 209 23.91 -62.38 -62.37
CA LYS A 209 23.93 -63.85 -62.25
C LYS A 209 23.85 -64.54 -63.61
N ILE A 210 23.05 -64.02 -64.54
CA ILE A 210 22.96 -64.55 -65.91
C ILE A 210 24.29 -64.36 -66.65
N LEU A 211 24.96 -63.22 -66.48
CA LEU A 211 26.26 -62.96 -67.11
C LEU A 211 27.38 -63.83 -66.53
N GLU A 212 27.34 -64.13 -65.22
CA GLU A 212 28.29 -65.01 -64.55
C GLU A 212 28.12 -66.50 -64.93
N GLN A 213 26.92 -66.92 -65.34
CA GLN A 213 26.66 -68.28 -65.83
C GLN A 213 27.02 -68.49 -67.31
N ASN A 214 27.21 -67.39 -68.05
CA ASN A 214 27.57 -67.40 -69.48
C ASN A 214 29.07 -67.10 -69.74
N ASN A 215 29.87 -66.99 -68.68
CA ASN A 215 31.33 -67.00 -68.70
C ASN A 215 31.85 -68.27 -68.01
#